data_AF-A0A2M7A262-F1
#
_entry.id   AF-A0A2M7A262-F1
#
_cell.length_a   1.000
_cell.length_b   1.000
_cell.length_c   1.000
_cell.angle_alpha   90.00
_cell.angle_beta   90.00
_cell.angle_gamma   90.00
#
_symmetry.space_group_name_H-M   'P 1'
#
loop_
_entity.id
_entity.type
_entity.pdbx_description
1 polymer ?
#
loop_
_entity_poly.entity_id
_entity_poly.type
_entity_poly.pdbx_seq_one_letter_code
_entity_poly.pdbx_strand_id
1 'polypeptide(L)'
;ALAGIIGIYGLAREHRMSDRSASVVALALLSSPLYLRFSYTFMTDVPFLSCLIVSLLLYTRALRCQSYPTMLLASVTAAAAILVRQFGVALIMGILILCLSSRQLRRNWSFVAVGIALPSIAAVWQFWSGVTKPNWAMAHYVRPLQVRYISDVGNLVPSILWRLSVILPYLAFFLMPLAAAVLLVFLRRRYRRESDADTLCCTPINVMATAVPVLLVSAGLVYGVTGLNGSWLMPYLPWNLEILKPLGAATGGVLTAFLLVGGILFGRVFIIRYIDGPGWMNLSPHERLLDWVTLFLLFFQLMFLKIGDEYLLIFLPYSLVVVARFLDGQKMPWRRWVIGAHCAVLVVSAMWVRGLLEAEEAQWLGGEHLRTQGISPQRIHGSRTWDCYYGAFNEYLAEVGTVDPHVLVDDFFSRFIPGRIHQADYLVTQLTYSPDGERWSIVEDIPYRSMLFHERHVYVAKRQGVQ
;
A
#
# COMPACT_ATOMS: atom_id res chain seq x y z
N ALA A 1 5.49 -12.81 -0.79
CA ALA A 1 4.35 -13.07 0.11
C ALA A 1 4.74 -13.93 1.32
N LEU A 2 4.96 -15.24 1.17
CA LEU A 2 5.19 -16.16 2.31
C LEU A 2 6.32 -15.71 3.26
N ALA A 3 7.46 -15.28 2.73
CA ALA A 3 8.56 -14.74 3.52
C ALA A 3 8.15 -13.52 4.37
N GLY A 4 7.29 -12.63 3.84
CA GLY A 4 6.75 -11.50 4.60
C GLY A 4 5.81 -11.92 5.73
N ILE A 5 4.99 -12.96 5.52
CA ILE A 5 4.09 -13.52 6.55
C ILE A 5 4.88 -14.17 7.69
N ILE A 6 5.89 -14.98 7.36
CA ILE A 6 6.79 -15.58 8.36
C ILE A 6 7.59 -14.47 9.07
N GLY A 7 8.07 -13.49 8.30
CA GLY A 7 8.82 -12.35 8.81
C GLY A 7 8.01 -11.52 9.81
N ILE A 8 6.73 -11.23 9.53
CA ILE A 8 5.90 -10.42 10.44
C ILE A 8 5.52 -11.19 11.69
N TYR A 9 5.31 -12.52 11.59
CA TYR A 9 5.15 -13.39 12.76
C TYR A 9 6.39 -13.30 13.65
N GLY A 10 7.59 -13.49 13.09
CA GLY A 10 8.85 -13.39 13.81
C GLY A 10 9.06 -12.00 14.42
N LEU A 11 8.75 -10.93 13.68
CA LEU A 11 8.89 -9.56 14.16
C LEU A 11 7.96 -9.31 15.35
N ALA A 12 6.69 -9.75 15.29
CA ALA A 12 5.78 -9.66 16.42
C ALA A 12 6.32 -10.37 17.68
N ARG A 13 6.99 -11.51 17.52
CA ARG A 13 7.63 -12.24 18.63
C ARG A 13 8.83 -11.50 19.21
N GLU A 14 9.66 -10.88 18.37
CA GLU A 14 10.76 -10.02 18.83
C GLU A 14 10.24 -8.80 19.61
N HIS A 15 9.02 -8.33 19.30
CA HIS A 15 8.30 -7.30 20.06
C HIS A 15 7.51 -7.83 21.27
N ARG A 16 7.85 -9.02 21.77
CA ARG A 16 7.35 -9.66 23.00
C ARG A 16 5.87 -10.02 23.01
N MET A 17 5.23 -10.07 21.85
CA MET A 17 3.84 -10.54 21.76
C MET A 17 3.76 -12.04 21.95
N SER A 18 2.67 -12.55 22.52
CA SER A 18 2.44 -14.01 22.61
C SER A 18 2.41 -14.69 21.22
N ASP A 19 2.75 -16.00 21.12
CA ASP A 19 2.66 -16.76 19.84
C ASP A 19 1.30 -16.59 19.19
N ARG A 20 0.28 -16.68 20.03
CA ARG A 20 -1.11 -16.43 19.71
C ARG A 20 -1.32 -15.07 19.02
N SER A 21 -0.88 -13.98 19.63
CA SER A 21 -1.06 -12.64 19.05
C SER A 21 -0.19 -12.43 17.81
N ALA A 22 1.00 -13.03 17.75
CA ALA A 22 1.84 -13.05 16.56
C ALA A 22 1.17 -13.79 15.38
N SER A 23 0.46 -14.90 15.61
CA SER A 23 -0.33 -15.58 14.57
C SER A 23 -1.48 -14.71 14.04
N VAL A 24 -2.12 -13.93 14.92
CA VAL A 24 -3.16 -12.97 14.48
C VAL A 24 -2.56 -11.87 13.62
N VAL A 25 -1.36 -11.37 13.95
CA VAL A 25 -0.64 -10.39 13.12
C VAL A 25 -0.31 -10.95 11.74
N ALA A 26 0.19 -12.19 11.67
CA ALA A 26 0.49 -12.84 10.41
C ALA A 26 -0.77 -13.06 9.55
N LEU A 27 -1.86 -13.51 10.18
CA LEU A 27 -3.17 -13.64 9.53
C LEU A 27 -3.70 -12.27 9.07
N ALA A 28 -3.51 -11.22 9.85
CA ALA A 28 -3.95 -9.88 9.52
C ALA A 28 -3.22 -9.34 8.27
N LEU A 29 -1.90 -9.55 8.16
CA LEU A 29 -1.15 -9.22 6.94
C LEU A 29 -1.69 -10.00 5.72
N LEU A 30 -1.88 -11.31 5.86
CA LEU A 30 -2.40 -12.16 4.79
C LEU A 30 -3.82 -11.76 4.36
N SER A 31 -4.67 -11.36 5.30
CA SER A 31 -6.04 -10.91 5.04
C SER A 31 -6.14 -9.48 4.50
N SER A 32 -5.04 -8.73 4.43
CA SER A 32 -5.06 -7.38 3.85
C SER A 32 -5.40 -7.48 2.36
N PRO A 33 -6.50 -6.85 1.87
CA PRO A 33 -6.98 -7.07 0.50
C PRO A 33 -5.93 -6.75 -0.57
N LEU A 34 -5.21 -5.64 -0.40
CA LEU A 34 -4.17 -5.23 -1.35
C LEU A 34 -2.92 -6.11 -1.23
N TYR A 35 -2.53 -6.53 -0.01
CA TYR A 35 -1.39 -7.45 0.14
C TYR A 35 -1.64 -8.76 -0.59
N LEU A 36 -2.86 -9.31 -0.47
CA LEU A 36 -3.24 -10.52 -1.19
C LEU A 36 -3.26 -10.29 -2.71
N ARG A 37 -3.92 -9.22 -3.17
CA ARG A 37 -3.98 -8.88 -4.61
C ARG A 37 -2.59 -8.79 -5.23
N PHE A 38 -1.71 -7.97 -4.65
CA PHE A 38 -0.36 -7.79 -5.16
C PHE A 38 0.57 -9.00 -4.95
N SER A 39 0.15 -10.02 -4.20
CA SER A 39 0.88 -11.28 -4.14
C SER A 39 0.73 -12.11 -5.41
N TYR A 40 -0.27 -11.81 -6.25
CA TYR A 40 -0.54 -12.47 -7.53
C TYR A 40 -0.20 -11.58 -8.74
N THR A 41 0.56 -10.49 -8.55
CA THR A 41 0.99 -9.63 -9.66
C THR A 41 2.51 -9.49 -9.69
N PHE A 42 3.03 -8.96 -10.79
CA PHE A 42 4.45 -8.63 -10.95
C PHE A 42 4.85 -7.30 -10.28
N MET A 43 3.93 -6.64 -9.56
CA MET A 43 4.22 -5.37 -8.91
C MET A 43 5.25 -5.54 -7.79
N THR A 44 6.11 -4.54 -7.63
CA THR A 44 7.23 -4.60 -6.69
C THR A 44 6.83 -4.35 -5.24
N ASP A 45 5.57 -3.99 -4.96
CA ASP A 45 5.07 -3.62 -3.63
C ASP A 45 5.17 -4.77 -2.61
N VAL A 46 4.70 -5.98 -2.96
CA VAL A 46 4.78 -7.15 -2.07
C VAL A 46 6.19 -7.72 -1.94
N PRO A 47 6.99 -7.84 -3.03
CA PRO A 47 8.42 -8.15 -2.91
C PRO A 47 9.16 -7.17 -1.98
N PHE A 48 8.97 -5.86 -2.18
CA PHE A 48 9.55 -4.82 -1.34
C PHE A 48 9.13 -4.97 0.13
N LEU A 49 7.82 -5.05 0.39
CA LEU A 49 7.30 -5.18 1.75
C LEU A 49 7.80 -6.46 2.43
N SER A 50 7.90 -7.57 1.69
CA SER A 50 8.43 -8.84 2.23
C SER A 50 9.91 -8.68 2.64
N CYS A 51 10.75 -8.08 1.79
CA CYS A 51 12.15 -7.80 2.10
C CYS A 51 12.28 -6.81 3.28
N LEU A 52 11.45 -5.77 3.32
CA LEU A 52 11.38 -4.79 4.41
C LEU A 52 11.07 -5.48 5.76
N ILE A 53 10.04 -6.32 5.81
CA ILE A 53 9.63 -7.04 7.02
C ILE A 53 10.73 -8.00 7.49
N VAL A 54 11.30 -8.79 6.57
CA VAL A 54 12.36 -9.75 6.91
C VAL A 54 13.61 -9.02 7.40
N SER A 55 13.96 -7.90 6.76
CA SER A 55 15.07 -7.05 7.19
C SER A 55 14.83 -6.46 8.58
N LEU A 56 13.63 -5.93 8.86
CA LEU A 56 13.25 -5.45 10.19
C LEU A 56 13.35 -6.55 11.26
N LEU A 57 12.87 -7.76 10.97
CA LEU A 57 13.00 -8.92 11.86
C LEU A 57 14.47 -9.22 12.16
N LEU A 58 15.31 -9.35 11.13
CA LEU A 58 16.71 -9.71 11.27
C LEU A 58 17.51 -8.62 11.98
N TYR A 59 17.29 -7.35 11.66
CA TYR A 59 17.93 -6.24 12.39
C TYR A 59 17.50 -6.20 13.85
N THR A 60 16.20 -6.36 14.14
CA THR A 60 15.69 -6.38 15.52
C THR A 60 16.35 -7.51 16.31
N ARG A 61 16.41 -8.73 15.75
CA ARG A 61 17.05 -9.88 16.35
C ARG A 61 18.57 -9.71 16.49
N ALA A 62 19.23 -9.17 15.48
CA ALA A 62 20.67 -8.88 15.52
C ALA A 62 21.00 -7.87 16.63
N LEU A 63 20.22 -6.78 16.75
CA LEU A 63 20.39 -5.77 17.78
C LEU A 63 20.15 -6.32 19.19
N ARG A 64 19.16 -7.22 19.36
CA ARG A 64 18.89 -7.88 20.63
C ARG A 64 20.00 -8.85 21.04
N CYS A 65 20.48 -9.68 20.11
CA CYS A 65 21.46 -10.74 20.39
C CYS A 65 22.92 -10.33 20.14
N GLN A 66 23.18 -9.10 19.66
CA GLN A 66 24.50 -8.62 19.25
C GLN A 66 25.22 -9.58 18.27
N SER A 67 24.48 -10.15 17.32
CA SER A 67 24.96 -11.21 16.41
C SER A 67 25.38 -10.66 15.05
N TYR A 68 26.68 -10.68 14.75
CA TYR A 68 27.23 -10.24 13.45
C TYR A 68 26.69 -11.02 12.24
N PRO A 69 26.57 -12.37 12.26
CA PRO A 69 25.98 -13.10 11.13
C PRO A 69 24.52 -12.69 10.86
N THR A 70 23.74 -12.49 11.92
CA THR A 70 22.35 -12.02 11.79
C THR A 70 22.30 -10.60 11.24
N MET A 71 23.21 -9.72 11.67
CA MET A 71 23.35 -8.36 11.17
C MET A 71 23.73 -8.32 9.68
N LEU A 72 24.64 -9.20 9.25
CA LEU A 72 25.01 -9.35 7.84
C LEU A 72 23.81 -9.83 7.00
N LEU A 73 23.05 -10.82 7.48
CA LEU A 73 21.84 -11.28 6.78
C LEU A 73 20.77 -10.17 6.70
N ALA A 74 20.64 -9.35 7.76
CA ALA A 74 19.78 -8.17 7.76
C ALA A 74 20.23 -7.13 6.71
N SER A 75 21.55 -6.92 6.58
CA SER A 75 22.18 -6.07 5.56
C SER A 75 21.90 -6.57 4.14
N VAL A 76 22.02 -7.87 3.88
CA VAL A 76 21.70 -8.50 2.58
C VAL A 76 20.22 -8.27 2.23
N THR A 77 19.32 -8.54 3.16
CA THR A 77 17.87 -8.39 2.92
C THR A 77 17.45 -6.92 2.80
N ALA A 78 18.11 -5.99 3.50
CA ALA A 78 17.93 -4.55 3.33
C ALA A 78 18.39 -4.08 1.95
N ALA A 79 19.53 -4.56 1.47
CA ALA A 79 20.03 -4.27 0.13
C ALA A 79 19.02 -4.75 -0.93
N ALA A 80 18.48 -5.96 -0.78
CA ALA A 80 17.41 -6.47 -1.64
C ALA A 80 16.17 -5.56 -1.60
N ALA A 81 15.72 -5.08 -0.41
CA ALA A 81 14.61 -4.15 -0.32
C ALA A 81 14.86 -2.85 -1.11
N ILE A 82 16.06 -2.28 -1.01
CA ILE A 82 16.45 -1.06 -1.74
C ILE A 82 16.46 -1.29 -3.25
N LEU A 83 17.08 -2.37 -3.70
CA LEU A 83 17.14 -2.73 -5.13
C LEU A 83 15.75 -2.96 -5.72
N VAL A 84 14.78 -3.44 -4.93
CA VAL A 84 13.39 -3.56 -5.35
C VAL A 84 12.70 -2.19 -5.38
N ARG A 85 12.84 -1.36 -4.32
CA ARG A 85 12.34 0.03 -4.28
C ARG A 85 13.23 0.94 -3.44
N GLN A 86 13.49 2.14 -3.95
CA GLN A 86 14.30 3.19 -3.31
C GLN A 86 13.85 3.58 -1.88
N PHE A 87 12.59 3.36 -1.53
CA PHE A 87 12.07 3.61 -0.18
C PHE A 87 12.75 2.73 0.90
N GLY A 88 13.41 1.64 0.50
CA GLY A 88 14.19 0.79 1.39
C GLY A 88 15.34 1.53 2.10
N VAL A 89 15.77 2.70 1.60
CA VAL A 89 16.79 3.55 2.25
C VAL A 89 16.39 3.95 3.67
N ALA A 90 15.09 3.93 4.00
CA ALA A 90 14.59 4.14 5.35
C ALA A 90 15.20 3.18 6.39
N LEU A 91 15.59 1.96 5.99
CA LEU A 91 16.28 1.00 6.86
C LEU A 91 17.65 1.51 7.32
N ILE A 92 18.44 2.08 6.40
CA ILE A 92 19.75 2.66 6.70
C ILE A 92 19.58 3.82 7.68
N MET A 93 18.65 4.73 7.37
CA MET A 93 18.37 5.90 8.19
C MET A 93 17.91 5.51 9.60
N GLY A 94 17.05 4.50 9.71
CA GLY A 94 16.60 3.97 11.00
C GLY A 94 17.75 3.46 11.87
N ILE A 95 18.69 2.71 11.28
CA ILE A 95 19.88 2.19 12.00
C ILE A 95 20.84 3.32 12.38
N LEU A 96 21.07 4.28 11.49
CA LEU A 96 21.95 5.42 11.77
C LEU A 96 21.42 6.27 12.92
N ILE A 97 20.13 6.63 12.92
CA ILE A 97 19.53 7.37 14.03
C ILE A 97 19.57 6.55 15.33
N LEU A 98 19.33 5.24 15.25
CA LEU A 98 19.43 4.38 16.42
C LEU A 98 20.85 4.31 16.98
N CYS A 99 21.86 4.24 16.10
CA CYS A 99 23.27 4.33 16.47
C CYS A 99 23.54 5.67 17.17
N LEU A 100 23.14 6.80 16.59
CA LEU A 100 23.32 8.13 17.19
C LEU A 100 22.66 8.24 18.58
N SER A 101 21.52 7.59 18.77
CA SER A 101 20.76 7.61 20.03
C SER A 101 21.27 6.63 21.10
N SER A 102 22.01 5.58 20.71
CA SER A 102 22.45 4.51 21.62
C SER A 102 23.96 4.48 21.80
N ARG A 103 24.44 4.87 22.98
CA ARG A 103 25.88 4.83 23.34
C ARG A 103 26.51 3.45 23.09
N GLN A 104 25.77 2.37 23.35
CA GLN A 104 26.25 1.00 23.14
C GLN A 104 26.53 0.72 21.66
N LEU A 105 25.61 1.13 20.77
CA LEU A 105 25.78 0.93 19.32
C LEU A 105 26.90 1.83 18.77
N ARG A 106 27.04 3.07 19.27
CA ARG A 106 28.17 3.95 18.88
C ARG A 106 29.52 3.34 19.21
N ARG A 107 29.65 2.70 20.39
CA ARG A 107 30.89 2.03 20.78
C ARG A 107 31.19 0.82 19.90
N ASN A 108 30.16 0.18 19.34
CA ASN A 108 30.28 -0.95 18.44
C ASN A 108 30.00 -0.55 16.98
N TRP A 109 30.72 0.46 16.48
CA TRP A 109 30.55 0.94 15.10
C TRP A 109 30.77 -0.17 14.05
N SER A 110 31.69 -1.11 14.28
CA SER A 110 31.93 -2.21 13.33
C SER A 110 30.68 -3.07 13.11
N PHE A 111 29.89 -3.30 14.17
CA PHE A 111 28.61 -3.99 14.08
C PHE A 111 27.58 -3.22 13.25
N VAL A 112 27.49 -1.89 13.47
CA VAL A 112 26.62 -1.01 12.68
C VAL A 112 27.07 -0.96 11.22
N ALA A 113 28.38 -0.87 10.97
CA ALA A 113 28.98 -0.84 9.64
C ALA A 113 28.62 -2.09 8.83
N VAL A 114 28.68 -3.29 9.42
CA VAL A 114 28.20 -4.53 8.78
C VAL A 114 26.73 -4.42 8.39
N GLY A 115 25.91 -3.86 9.29
CA GLY A 115 24.48 -3.66 9.07
C GLY A 115 24.14 -2.72 7.92
N ILE A 116 24.96 -1.69 7.67
CA ILE A 116 24.66 -0.66 6.66
C ILE A 116 25.50 -0.77 5.38
N ALA A 117 26.57 -1.57 5.35
CA ALA A 117 27.50 -1.62 4.20
C ALA A 117 26.81 -2.01 2.89
N LEU A 118 26.18 -3.18 2.83
CA LEU A 118 25.50 -3.65 1.61
C LEU A 118 24.32 -2.77 1.18
N PRO A 119 23.39 -2.35 2.07
CA PRO A 119 22.30 -1.49 1.65
C PRO A 119 22.79 -0.10 1.21
N SER A 120 23.88 0.42 1.77
CA SER A 120 24.48 1.67 1.30
C SER A 120 25.07 1.53 -0.11
N ILE A 121 25.76 0.42 -0.40
CA ILE A 121 26.24 0.13 -1.77
C ILE A 121 25.05 0.05 -2.74
N ALA A 122 23.98 -0.66 -2.36
CA ALA A 122 22.76 -0.75 -3.17
C ALA A 122 22.12 0.62 -3.42
N ALA A 123 22.02 1.47 -2.39
CA ALA A 123 21.47 2.81 -2.49
C ALA A 123 22.31 3.72 -3.40
N VAL A 124 23.63 3.70 -3.23
CA VAL A 124 24.56 4.46 -4.07
C VAL A 124 24.49 3.98 -5.52
N TRP A 125 24.47 2.67 -5.74
CA TRP A 125 24.35 2.11 -7.09
C TRP A 125 23.02 2.47 -7.77
N GLN A 126 21.90 2.39 -7.04
CA GLN A 126 20.58 2.75 -7.58
C GLN A 126 20.50 4.24 -7.89
N PHE A 127 21.02 5.10 -7.01
CA PHE A 127 21.11 6.54 -7.25
C PHE A 127 22.00 6.86 -8.45
N TRP A 128 23.21 6.29 -8.50
CA TRP A 128 24.15 6.47 -9.60
C TRP A 128 23.57 6.02 -10.94
N SER A 129 22.96 4.83 -10.98
CA SER A 129 22.31 4.30 -12.18
C SER A 129 21.14 5.19 -12.61
N GLY A 130 20.32 5.66 -11.66
CA GLY A 130 19.21 6.56 -11.93
C GLY A 130 19.62 7.93 -12.45
N VAL A 131 20.82 8.42 -12.07
CA VAL A 131 21.35 9.70 -12.57
C VAL A 131 22.07 9.55 -13.90
N THR A 132 22.89 8.49 -14.06
CA THR A 132 23.74 8.31 -15.26
C THR A 132 23.03 7.65 -16.42
N LYS A 133 22.06 6.77 -16.14
CA LYS A 133 21.27 6.03 -17.13
C LYS A 133 19.80 6.02 -16.72
N PRO A 134 19.15 7.20 -16.57
CA PRO A 134 17.74 7.25 -16.23
C PRO A 134 16.93 6.53 -17.30
N ASN A 135 15.99 5.69 -16.89
CA ASN A 135 14.96 5.23 -17.83
C ASN A 135 14.06 6.41 -18.23
N TRP A 136 13.26 6.22 -19.29
CA TRP A 136 12.37 7.27 -19.80
C TRP A 136 11.48 7.87 -18.70
N ALA A 137 10.87 7.01 -17.87
CA ALA A 137 9.97 7.45 -16.82
C ALA A 137 10.68 8.30 -15.77
N MET A 138 11.93 7.99 -15.41
CA MET A 138 12.71 8.80 -14.49
C MET A 138 13.15 10.12 -15.11
N ALA A 139 13.67 10.08 -16.35
CA ALA A 139 14.21 11.25 -17.04
C ALA A 139 13.15 12.31 -17.33
N HIS A 140 12.03 11.87 -17.89
CA HIS A 140 10.98 12.76 -18.37
C HIS A 140 9.89 12.91 -17.32
N TYR A 141 9.40 11.84 -16.72
CA TYR A 141 8.18 11.95 -15.91
C TYR A 141 8.45 12.23 -14.42
N VAL A 142 9.08 11.30 -13.70
CA VAL A 142 9.17 11.34 -12.23
C VAL A 142 10.02 12.52 -11.75
N ARG A 143 11.22 12.74 -12.33
CA ARG A 143 12.14 13.76 -11.84
C ARG A 143 11.59 15.19 -11.99
N PRO A 144 11.12 15.64 -13.17
CA PRO A 144 10.57 17.00 -13.31
C PRO A 144 9.33 17.23 -12.44
N LEU A 145 8.41 16.26 -12.40
CA LEU A 145 7.24 16.31 -11.53
C LEU A 145 7.60 16.42 -10.05
N GLN A 146 8.60 15.63 -9.62
CA GLN A 146 9.02 15.60 -8.22
C GLN A 146 9.67 16.92 -7.80
N VAL A 147 10.50 17.51 -8.67
CA VAL A 147 11.12 18.81 -8.44
C VAL A 147 10.03 19.89 -8.35
N ARG A 148 9.09 19.91 -9.29
CA ARG A 148 7.97 20.86 -9.30
C ARG A 148 7.12 20.73 -8.04
N TYR A 149 6.74 19.51 -7.66
CA TYR A 149 5.95 19.24 -6.46
C TYR A 149 6.64 19.74 -5.18
N ILE A 150 7.95 19.52 -5.05
CA ILE A 150 8.72 20.00 -3.88
C ILE A 150 8.89 21.52 -3.91
N SER A 151 9.06 22.12 -5.10
CA SER A 151 9.19 23.57 -5.24
C SER A 151 7.89 24.34 -4.98
N ASP A 152 6.74 23.69 -5.17
CA ASP A 152 5.43 24.25 -4.91
C ASP A 152 5.03 24.08 -3.44
N VAL A 153 5.67 24.86 -2.57
CA VAL A 153 5.44 24.82 -1.11
C VAL A 153 3.96 25.04 -0.76
N GLY A 154 3.26 25.86 -1.56
CA GLY A 154 1.83 26.17 -1.39
C GLY A 154 0.94 24.94 -1.52
N ASN A 155 1.23 24.05 -2.47
CA ASN A 155 0.53 22.77 -2.61
C ASN A 155 1.12 21.65 -1.76
N LEU A 156 2.43 21.67 -1.49
CA LEU A 156 3.14 20.65 -0.73
C LEU A 156 2.63 20.57 0.72
N VAL A 157 2.54 21.70 1.44
CA VAL A 157 2.16 21.69 2.86
C VAL A 157 0.74 21.16 3.08
N PRO A 158 -0.30 21.65 2.37
CA PRO A 158 -1.64 21.07 2.47
C PRO A 158 -1.68 19.61 2.05
N SER A 159 -0.92 19.23 1.01
CA SER A 159 -0.81 17.82 0.58
C SER A 159 -0.24 16.93 1.69
N ILE A 160 0.79 17.39 2.42
CA ILE A 160 1.37 16.64 3.55
C ILE A 160 0.31 16.41 4.64
N LEU A 161 -0.42 17.46 5.04
CA LEU A 161 -1.45 17.37 6.07
C LEU A 161 -2.60 16.45 5.64
N TRP A 162 -3.03 16.58 4.39
CA TRP A 162 -4.04 15.71 3.79
C TRP A 162 -3.58 14.26 3.75
N ARG A 163 -2.36 13.97 3.30
CA ARG A 163 -1.83 12.59 3.26
C ARG A 163 -1.81 11.95 4.64
N LEU A 164 -1.35 12.67 5.67
CA LEU A 164 -1.39 12.18 7.05
C LEU A 164 -2.79 11.79 7.50
N SER A 165 -3.80 12.58 7.10
CA SER A 165 -5.20 12.32 7.42
C SER A 165 -5.77 11.09 6.72
N VAL A 166 -5.30 10.77 5.50
CA VAL A 166 -5.82 9.68 4.67
C VAL A 166 -5.10 8.36 4.97
N ILE A 167 -3.82 8.41 5.34
CA ILE A 167 -3.04 7.23 5.69
C ILE A 167 -3.71 6.44 6.82
N LEU A 168 -4.18 7.11 7.88
CA LEU A 168 -4.79 6.44 9.04
C LEU A 168 -6.08 5.65 8.70
N PRO A 169 -7.10 6.24 8.04
CA PRO A 169 -8.25 5.50 7.52
C PRO A 169 -7.89 4.32 6.63
N TYR A 170 -6.90 4.46 5.75
CA TYR A 170 -6.46 3.36 4.88
C TYR A 170 -5.82 2.22 5.65
N LEU A 171 -5.01 2.52 6.68
CA LEU A 171 -4.47 1.49 7.56
C LEU A 171 -5.58 0.78 8.34
N ALA A 172 -6.61 1.51 8.77
CA ALA A 172 -7.80 0.90 9.36
C ALA A 172 -8.58 0.04 8.36
N PHE A 173 -8.63 0.41 7.07
CA PHE A 173 -9.23 -0.41 6.02
C PHE A 173 -8.45 -1.72 5.82
N PHE A 174 -7.13 -1.64 5.68
CA PHE A 174 -6.27 -2.82 5.51
C PHE A 174 -6.30 -3.76 6.72
N LEU A 175 -6.56 -3.22 7.91
CA LEU A 175 -6.59 -3.94 9.18
C LEU A 175 -7.98 -3.92 9.82
N MET A 176 -9.04 -3.93 9.01
CA MET A 176 -10.44 -3.75 9.44
C MET A 176 -10.85 -4.60 10.65
N PRO A 177 -10.55 -5.92 10.72
CA PRO A 177 -10.89 -6.71 11.91
C PRO A 177 -10.17 -6.25 13.19
N LEU A 178 -8.93 -5.75 13.08
CA LEU A 178 -8.21 -5.17 14.22
C LEU A 178 -8.79 -3.81 14.62
N ALA A 179 -9.20 -2.97 13.66
CA ALA A 179 -9.88 -1.70 13.94
C ALA A 179 -11.18 -1.90 14.72
N ALA A 180 -12.00 -2.88 14.31
CA ALA A 180 -13.20 -3.27 15.06
C ALA A 180 -12.86 -3.77 16.48
N ALA A 181 -11.79 -4.57 16.61
CA ALA A 181 -11.37 -5.07 17.91
C ALA A 181 -10.90 -3.95 18.86
N VAL A 182 -10.20 -2.94 18.34
CA VAL A 182 -9.80 -1.73 19.09
C VAL A 182 -11.04 -0.93 19.51
N LEU A 183 -12.02 -0.76 18.63
CA LEU A 183 -13.29 -0.10 18.96
C LEU A 183 -13.98 -0.79 20.16
N LEU A 184 -14.10 -2.12 20.12
CA LEU A 184 -14.70 -2.90 21.22
C LEU A 184 -13.96 -2.74 22.55
N VAL A 185 -12.62 -2.66 22.51
CA VAL A 185 -11.81 -2.39 23.72
C VAL A 185 -12.18 -1.03 24.32
N PHE A 186 -12.26 0.02 23.50
CA PHE A 186 -12.59 1.37 23.97
C PHE A 186 -14.03 1.48 24.47
N LEU A 187 -14.99 0.85 23.80
CA LEU A 187 -16.38 0.80 24.25
C LEU A 187 -16.53 0.07 25.60
N ARG A 188 -15.85 -1.07 25.77
CA ARG A 188 -15.88 -1.83 27.03
C ARG A 188 -15.22 -1.08 28.18
N ARG A 189 -14.11 -0.39 27.92
CA ARG A 189 -13.44 0.46 28.93
C ARG A 189 -14.36 1.58 29.40
N ARG A 190 -15.13 2.19 28.48
CA ARG A 190 -16.13 3.20 28.84
C ARG A 190 -17.21 2.63 29.78
N TYR A 191 -17.74 1.44 29.46
CA TYR A 191 -18.77 0.79 30.27
C TYR A 191 -18.29 0.38 31.67
N ARG A 192 -17.09 -0.22 31.79
CA ARG A 192 -16.55 -0.62 33.10
C ARG A 192 -16.19 0.56 34.00
N ARG A 193 -15.83 1.69 33.40
CA ARG A 193 -15.35 2.87 34.12
C ARG A 193 -16.46 3.63 34.85
N GLU A 194 -17.73 3.36 34.56
CA GLU A 194 -18.85 3.84 35.39
C GLU A 194 -18.91 3.15 36.76
N SER A 195 -18.20 2.04 36.97
CA SER A 195 -18.17 1.32 38.25
C SER A 195 -17.00 1.70 39.17
N ASP A 196 -15.91 2.27 38.64
CA ASP A 196 -14.72 2.70 39.39
C ASP A 196 -14.56 4.23 39.24
N ALA A 197 -15.33 4.99 40.02
CA ALA A 197 -15.51 6.43 39.86
C ALA A 197 -14.24 7.29 40.06
N ASP A 198 -13.15 6.75 40.61
CA ASP A 198 -12.22 7.61 41.37
C ASP A 198 -10.81 7.87 40.82
N THR A 199 -10.36 7.35 39.66
CA THR A 199 -8.90 7.50 39.37
C THR A 199 -8.43 7.77 37.94
N LEU A 200 -9.32 8.03 36.98
CA LEU A 200 -8.87 8.26 35.60
C LEU A 200 -9.51 9.44 34.89
N CYS A 201 -10.31 10.26 35.57
CA CYS A 201 -10.97 11.41 34.96
C CYS A 201 -9.95 12.35 34.30
N CYS A 202 -9.98 12.38 32.97
CA CYS A 202 -9.38 13.40 32.12
C CYS A 202 -7.93 13.77 32.40
N THR A 203 -7.00 12.81 32.44
CA THR A 203 -5.60 13.20 32.24
C THR A 203 -5.51 13.91 30.87
N PRO A 204 -4.95 15.13 30.78
CA PRO A 204 -4.86 15.90 29.53
C PRO A 204 -4.31 15.09 28.35
N ILE A 205 -3.44 14.13 28.67
CA ILE A 205 -2.89 13.12 27.76
C ILE A 205 -3.97 12.31 27.01
N ASN A 206 -4.97 11.79 27.72
CA ASN A 206 -6.02 10.98 27.10
C ASN A 206 -6.92 11.80 26.17
N VAL A 207 -7.16 13.05 26.54
CA VAL A 207 -7.89 14.02 25.71
C VAL A 207 -7.08 14.32 24.46
N MET A 208 -5.80 14.67 24.60
CA MET A 208 -4.92 14.97 23.47
C MET A 208 -4.77 13.78 22.51
N ALA A 209 -4.58 12.57 23.05
CA ALA A 209 -4.46 11.36 22.25
C ALA A 209 -5.71 11.03 21.43
N THR A 210 -6.87 11.59 21.79
CA THR A 210 -8.12 11.45 21.02
C THR A 210 -8.35 12.67 20.13
N ALA A 211 -8.15 13.88 20.64
CA ALA A 211 -8.41 15.13 19.94
C ALA A 211 -7.50 15.31 18.71
N VAL A 212 -6.20 14.98 18.82
CA VAL A 212 -5.25 15.15 17.72
C VAL A 212 -5.64 14.29 16.49
N PRO A 213 -5.89 12.98 16.61
CA PRO A 213 -6.35 12.18 15.47
C PRO A 213 -7.73 12.62 14.92
N VAL A 214 -8.66 13.03 15.80
CA VAL A 214 -9.97 13.55 15.36
C VAL A 214 -9.80 14.79 14.49
N LEU A 215 -9.02 15.77 14.96
CA LEU A 215 -8.74 17.00 14.22
C LEU A 215 -8.03 16.69 12.92
N LEU A 216 -6.99 15.84 12.94
CA LEU A 216 -6.21 15.49 11.75
C LEU A 216 -7.07 14.81 10.67
N VAL A 217 -7.82 13.76 11.04
CA VAL A 217 -8.67 13.00 10.11
C VAL A 217 -9.82 13.85 9.60
N SER A 218 -10.46 14.65 10.46
CA SER A 218 -11.59 15.50 10.05
C SER A 218 -11.13 16.66 9.16
N ALA A 219 -10.05 17.35 9.54
CA ALA A 219 -9.51 18.47 8.75
C ALA A 219 -9.06 18.00 7.36
N GLY A 220 -8.42 16.84 7.28
CA GLY A 220 -8.00 16.31 6.00
C GLY A 220 -9.14 15.74 5.15
N LEU A 221 -10.23 15.21 5.75
CA LEU A 221 -11.45 14.91 4.99
C LEU A 221 -12.03 16.18 4.37
N VAL A 222 -12.19 17.24 5.18
CA VAL A 222 -12.70 18.55 4.70
C VAL A 222 -11.82 19.08 3.58
N TYR A 223 -10.49 19.10 3.77
CA TYR A 223 -9.55 19.55 2.76
C TYR A 223 -9.59 18.69 1.48
N GLY A 224 -9.71 17.36 1.62
CA GLY A 224 -9.83 16.47 0.46
C GLY A 224 -11.05 16.78 -0.39
N VAL A 225 -12.17 17.16 0.24
CA VAL A 225 -13.37 17.56 -0.48
C VAL A 225 -13.23 18.95 -1.07
N THR A 226 -12.89 19.96 -0.26
CA THR A 226 -12.93 21.36 -0.70
C THR A 226 -11.72 21.79 -1.52
N GLY A 227 -10.54 21.24 -1.21
CA GLY A 227 -9.28 21.60 -1.84
C GLY A 227 -8.89 20.71 -3.02
N LEU A 228 -9.30 19.44 -3.03
CA LEU A 228 -8.96 18.47 -4.08
C LEU A 228 -10.17 18.02 -4.91
N ASN A 229 -11.35 18.63 -4.71
CA ASN A 229 -12.61 18.22 -5.34
C ASN A 229 -12.92 16.73 -5.14
N GLY A 230 -12.53 16.17 -4.00
CA GLY A 230 -12.76 14.79 -3.63
C GLY A 230 -14.20 14.52 -3.19
N SER A 231 -14.52 13.24 -3.02
CA SER A 231 -15.82 12.80 -2.50
C SER A 231 -15.88 12.90 -0.98
N TRP A 232 -17.04 13.32 -0.43
CA TRP A 232 -17.34 13.25 1.01
C TRP A 232 -17.36 11.82 1.54
N LEU A 233 -17.67 10.86 0.66
CA LEU A 233 -17.57 9.44 0.94
C LEU A 233 -16.15 8.98 0.61
N MET A 234 -15.53 8.27 1.57
CA MET A 234 -14.21 7.62 1.58
C MET A 234 -13.16 8.36 0.77
N PRO A 235 -12.06 8.88 1.36
CA PRO A 235 -11.07 9.66 0.62
C PRO A 235 -10.27 8.77 -0.36
N TYR A 236 -10.89 8.43 -1.50
CA TYR A 236 -10.38 7.45 -2.44
C TYR A 236 -9.02 7.90 -2.97
N LEU A 237 -7.99 7.21 -2.53
CA LEU A 237 -6.74 7.13 -3.23
C LEU A 237 -6.95 6.36 -4.55
N PRO A 238 -6.23 6.75 -5.61
CA PRO A 238 -6.39 6.14 -6.93
C PRO A 238 -5.91 4.68 -6.95
N TRP A 239 -6.25 4.01 -8.05
CA TRP A 239 -5.75 2.71 -8.54
C TRP A 239 -6.54 1.47 -8.15
N ASN A 240 -6.68 1.12 -6.86
CA ASN A 240 -7.16 -0.22 -6.51
C ASN A 240 -8.55 -0.23 -5.84
N LEU A 241 -8.77 0.62 -4.84
CA LEU A 241 -10.02 0.63 -4.07
C LEU A 241 -11.13 1.49 -4.69
N GLU A 242 -10.90 2.12 -5.84
CA GLU A 242 -11.93 2.86 -6.59
C GLU A 242 -13.07 1.96 -7.07
N ILE A 243 -12.84 0.64 -7.13
CA ILE A 243 -13.88 -0.37 -7.40
C ILE A 243 -15.04 -0.33 -6.39
N LEU A 244 -14.86 0.32 -5.24
CA LEU A 244 -15.90 0.48 -4.23
C LEU A 244 -16.80 1.70 -4.49
N LYS A 245 -16.42 2.63 -5.38
CA LYS A 245 -17.23 3.81 -5.73
C LYS A 245 -18.67 3.46 -6.18
N PRO A 246 -18.92 2.37 -6.94
CA PRO A 246 -20.27 1.99 -7.35
C PRO A 246 -21.18 1.43 -6.25
N LEU A 247 -20.71 1.20 -5.01
CA LEU A 247 -21.50 0.54 -3.95
C LEU A 247 -22.69 1.35 -3.40
N GLY A 248 -23.00 2.50 -4.01
CA GLY A 248 -24.08 3.39 -3.61
C GLY A 248 -23.73 4.24 -2.38
N ALA A 249 -24.47 5.34 -2.19
CA ALA A 249 -24.17 6.32 -1.15
C ALA A 249 -24.31 5.76 0.28
N ALA A 250 -25.27 4.85 0.52
CA ALA A 250 -25.48 4.25 1.85
C ALA A 250 -24.29 3.39 2.28
N THR A 251 -23.87 2.44 1.44
CA THR A 251 -22.70 1.59 1.71
C THR A 251 -21.43 2.41 1.81
N GLY A 252 -21.25 3.38 0.90
CA GLY A 252 -20.14 4.32 0.95
C GLY A 252 -20.12 5.12 2.27
N GLY A 253 -21.27 5.56 2.78
CA GLY A 253 -21.40 6.27 4.05
C GLY A 253 -21.00 5.41 5.26
N VAL A 254 -21.50 4.17 5.31
CA VAL A 254 -21.14 3.21 6.38
C VAL A 254 -19.63 2.92 6.36
N LEU A 255 -19.07 2.66 5.18
CA LEU A 255 -17.64 2.41 5.03
C LEU A 255 -16.82 3.64 5.46
N THR A 256 -17.22 4.83 5.03
CA THR A 256 -16.57 6.09 5.42
C THR A 256 -16.57 6.27 6.93
N ALA A 257 -17.72 6.11 7.59
CA ALA A 257 -17.84 6.23 9.04
C ALA A 257 -16.93 5.21 9.76
N PHE A 258 -16.95 3.95 9.31
CA PHE A 258 -16.07 2.92 9.86
C PHE A 258 -14.58 3.28 9.72
N LEU A 259 -14.17 3.80 8.57
CA LEU A 259 -12.76 4.15 8.31
C LEU A 259 -12.30 5.39 9.05
N LEU A 260 -13.15 6.42 9.19
CA LEU A 260 -12.84 7.60 9.98
C LEU A 260 -12.67 7.20 11.45
N VAL A 261 -13.62 6.43 12.01
CA VAL A 261 -13.53 5.92 13.39
C VAL A 261 -12.29 5.04 13.55
N GLY A 262 -12.04 4.10 12.64
CA GLY A 262 -10.88 3.23 12.68
C GLY A 262 -9.55 4.00 12.61
N GLY A 263 -9.45 4.99 11.72
CA GLY A 263 -8.29 5.86 11.58
C GLY A 263 -8.02 6.69 12.85
N ILE A 264 -9.06 7.26 13.45
CA ILE A 264 -8.97 7.98 14.73
C ILE A 264 -8.48 7.05 15.84
N LEU A 265 -9.03 5.84 15.92
CA LEU A 265 -8.65 4.85 16.93
C LEU A 265 -7.20 4.38 16.76
N PHE A 266 -6.74 4.16 15.53
CA PHE A 266 -5.35 3.81 15.25
C PHE A 266 -4.40 4.96 15.60
N GLY A 267 -4.73 6.19 15.19
CA GLY A 267 -3.98 7.38 15.57
C GLY A 267 -3.88 7.52 17.10
N ARG A 268 -4.98 7.26 17.81
CA ARG A 268 -4.99 7.26 19.28
C ARG A 268 -4.08 6.19 19.86
N VAL A 269 -4.14 4.96 19.37
CA VAL A 269 -3.25 3.86 19.81
C VAL A 269 -1.78 4.20 19.56
N PHE A 270 -1.47 4.80 18.41
CA PHE A 270 -0.13 5.27 18.09
C PHE A 270 0.33 6.35 19.07
N ILE A 271 -0.49 7.35 19.38
CA ILE A 271 -0.13 8.40 20.35
C ILE A 271 0.05 7.81 21.76
N ILE A 272 -0.88 6.97 22.22
CA ILE A 272 -0.81 6.34 23.56
C ILE A 272 0.49 5.57 23.73
N ARG A 273 0.99 4.89 22.68
CA ARG A 273 2.28 4.18 22.73
C ARG A 273 3.45 5.07 23.17
N TYR A 274 3.42 6.36 22.83
CA TYR A 274 4.51 7.28 23.14
C TYR A 274 4.29 8.05 24.45
N ILE A 275 3.04 8.25 24.87
CA ILE A 275 2.70 9.11 26.02
C ILE A 275 2.33 8.31 27.28
N ASP A 276 1.72 7.12 27.15
CA ASP A 276 1.25 6.33 28.29
C ASP A 276 2.31 5.32 28.77
N GLY A 277 2.43 5.17 30.10
CA GLY A 277 3.40 4.31 30.75
C GLY A 277 4.82 4.89 30.81
N PRO A 278 5.88 4.05 30.77
CA PRO A 278 7.26 4.53 30.90
C PRO A 278 7.73 5.28 29.61
N GLY A 279 6.86 5.41 28.60
CA GLY A 279 7.10 6.19 27.38
C GLY A 279 8.07 5.54 26.39
N TRP A 280 8.28 6.22 25.26
CA TRP A 280 9.20 5.78 24.20
C TRP A 280 10.62 5.49 24.70
N MET A 281 11.05 6.23 25.72
CA MET A 281 12.38 6.11 26.33
C MET A 281 12.60 4.79 27.06
N ASN A 282 11.55 4.00 27.28
CA ASN A 282 11.65 2.67 27.87
C ASN A 282 11.51 1.53 26.87
N LEU A 283 11.26 1.84 25.59
CA LEU A 283 11.42 0.86 24.52
C LEU A 283 12.89 0.49 24.40
N SER A 284 13.18 -0.79 24.18
CA SER A 284 14.55 -1.22 23.89
C SER A 284 15.04 -0.62 22.56
N PRO A 285 16.36 -0.48 22.33
CA PRO A 285 16.86 0.01 21.05
C PRO A 285 16.35 -0.79 19.85
N HIS A 286 16.24 -2.12 19.97
CA HIS A 286 15.73 -2.96 18.89
C HIS A 286 14.24 -2.72 18.60
N GLU A 287 13.42 -2.39 19.61
CA GLU A 287 12.01 -2.05 19.40
C GLU A 287 11.84 -0.68 18.71
N ARG A 288 12.73 0.28 18.99
CA ARG A 288 12.71 1.63 18.39
C ARG A 288 13.09 1.65 16.92
N LEU A 289 13.76 0.61 16.42
CA LEU A 289 14.12 0.53 15.00
C LEU A 289 12.87 0.61 14.11
N LEU A 290 11.82 -0.14 14.47
CA LEU A 290 10.55 -0.13 13.75
C LEU A 290 9.96 1.29 13.66
N ASP A 291 10.00 2.03 14.77
CA ASP A 291 9.49 3.41 14.83
C ASP A 291 10.29 4.34 13.91
N TRP A 292 11.63 4.29 13.96
CA TRP A 292 12.49 5.14 13.13
C TRP A 292 12.36 4.83 11.64
N VAL A 293 12.37 3.56 11.26
CA VAL A 293 12.18 3.16 9.85
C VAL A 293 10.83 3.64 9.35
N THR A 294 9.77 3.48 10.14
CA THR A 294 8.42 3.94 9.79
C THR A 294 8.35 5.45 9.64
N LEU A 295 9.02 6.21 10.51
CA LEU A 295 9.08 7.67 10.41
C LEU A 295 9.75 8.11 9.10
N PHE A 296 10.85 7.47 8.69
CA PHE A 296 11.50 7.78 7.41
C PHE A 296 10.68 7.34 6.20
N LEU A 297 10.01 6.17 6.26
CA LEU A 297 9.04 5.78 5.24
C LEU A 297 7.90 6.79 5.12
N LEU A 298 7.41 7.31 6.25
CA LEU A 298 6.39 8.35 6.28
C LEU A 298 6.92 9.63 5.64
N PHE A 299 8.10 10.09 6.05
CA PHE A 299 8.74 11.25 5.43
C PHE A 299 8.86 11.09 3.91
N PHE A 300 9.37 9.96 3.42
CA PHE A 300 9.47 9.71 1.98
C PHE A 300 8.09 9.70 1.31
N GLN A 301 7.08 9.10 1.92
CA GLN A 301 5.73 9.05 1.37
C GLN A 301 5.06 10.43 1.33
N LEU A 302 5.38 11.32 2.29
CA LEU A 302 4.88 12.69 2.32
C LEU A 302 5.57 13.56 1.25
N MET A 303 6.87 13.30 1.00
CA MET A 303 7.65 14.02 -0.01
C MET A 303 7.44 13.51 -1.43
N PHE A 304 7.02 12.27 -1.62
CA PHE A 304 6.89 11.67 -2.94
C PHE A 304 5.68 12.24 -3.70
N LEU A 305 5.82 12.62 -4.97
CA LEU A 305 4.76 13.32 -5.70
C LEU A 305 3.47 12.49 -5.82
N LYS A 306 3.58 11.16 -5.98
CA LYS A 306 2.43 10.26 -6.14
C LYS A 306 2.03 9.63 -4.83
N ILE A 307 0.73 9.48 -4.65
CA ILE A 307 0.16 8.65 -3.60
C ILE A 307 -0.99 7.84 -4.20
N GLY A 308 -0.93 6.53 -3.98
CA GLY A 308 -2.07 5.66 -4.18
C GLY A 308 -2.13 4.66 -3.03
N ASP A 309 -3.20 3.89 -3.01
CA ASP A 309 -3.53 3.02 -1.88
C ASP A 309 -2.48 1.92 -1.64
N GLU A 310 -1.91 1.34 -2.70
CA GLU A 310 -0.86 0.32 -2.62
C GLU A 310 0.42 0.82 -1.92
N TYR A 311 0.76 2.11 -2.06
CA TYR A 311 1.96 2.68 -1.43
C TYR A 311 1.85 2.77 0.09
N LEU A 312 0.64 2.63 0.63
CA LEU A 312 0.40 2.62 2.07
C LEU A 312 0.70 1.25 2.71
N LEU A 313 0.91 0.20 1.90
CA LEU A 313 1.29 -1.13 2.38
C LEU A 313 2.59 -1.12 3.21
N ILE A 314 3.49 -0.16 2.94
CA ILE A 314 4.76 -0.02 3.65
C ILE A 314 4.62 0.26 5.15
N PHE A 315 3.45 0.75 5.59
CA PHE A 315 3.14 1.05 6.99
C PHE A 315 2.48 -0.10 7.74
N LEU A 316 2.15 -1.21 7.05
CA LEU A 316 1.56 -2.38 7.68
C LEU A 316 2.43 -2.98 8.79
N PRO A 317 3.76 -3.11 8.67
CA PRO A 317 4.57 -3.74 9.72
C PRO A 317 4.45 -3.00 11.06
N TYR A 318 4.53 -1.67 11.03
CA TYR A 318 4.34 -0.82 12.20
C TYR A 318 2.93 -0.92 12.75
N SER A 319 1.92 -0.73 11.91
CA SER A 319 0.52 -0.71 12.32
C SER A 319 0.11 -2.04 12.95
N LEU A 320 0.49 -3.16 12.33
CA LEU A 320 0.25 -4.50 12.84
C LEU A 320 0.88 -4.72 14.21
N VAL A 321 2.18 -4.45 14.36
CA VAL A 321 2.89 -4.69 15.62
C VAL A 321 2.37 -3.79 16.74
N VAL A 322 2.16 -2.50 16.47
CA VAL A 322 1.72 -1.54 17.49
C VAL A 322 0.29 -1.80 17.93
N VAL A 323 -0.64 -1.96 16.98
CA VAL A 323 -2.06 -2.20 17.30
C VAL A 323 -2.22 -3.56 17.99
N ALA A 324 -1.58 -4.60 17.47
CA ALA A 324 -1.73 -5.93 18.06
C ALA A 324 -1.08 -6.03 19.44
N ARG A 325 0.04 -5.33 19.71
CA ARG A 325 0.61 -5.25 21.06
C ARG A 325 -0.30 -4.51 22.05
N PHE A 326 -0.96 -3.42 21.60
CA PHE A 326 -1.98 -2.75 22.41
C PHE A 326 -3.11 -3.71 22.79
N LEU A 327 -3.57 -4.50 21.82
CA LEU A 327 -4.63 -5.50 21.99
C LEU A 327 -4.21 -6.70 22.88
N ASP A 328 -2.96 -7.18 22.77
CA ASP A 328 -2.42 -8.30 23.56
C ASP A 328 -2.51 -8.00 25.08
N GLY A 329 -2.29 -6.74 25.47
CA GLY A 329 -2.42 -6.28 26.85
C GLY A 329 -3.85 -6.29 27.42
N GLN A 330 -4.89 -6.45 26.59
CA GLN A 330 -6.30 -6.31 27.03
C GLN A 330 -6.99 -7.63 27.39
N LYS A 331 -6.30 -8.79 27.36
CA LYS A 331 -6.88 -10.13 27.60
C LYS A 331 -8.24 -10.31 26.89
N MET A 332 -8.22 -10.33 25.56
CA MET A 332 -9.43 -10.25 24.74
C MET A 332 -10.20 -11.59 24.67
N PRO A 333 -11.42 -11.71 25.24
CA PRO A 333 -12.21 -12.93 25.13
C PRO A 333 -12.72 -13.17 23.69
N TRP A 334 -12.82 -12.12 22.88
CA TRP A 334 -13.34 -12.15 21.51
C TRP A 334 -12.27 -12.41 20.44
N ARG A 335 -11.08 -12.89 20.81
CA ARG A 335 -10.01 -13.16 19.84
C ARG A 335 -10.41 -14.16 18.75
N ARG A 336 -11.28 -15.14 19.07
CA ARG A 336 -11.85 -16.07 18.07
C ARG A 336 -12.66 -15.34 17.00
N TRP A 337 -13.41 -14.31 17.39
CA TRP A 337 -14.18 -13.48 16.46
C TRP A 337 -13.26 -12.64 15.56
N VAL A 338 -12.17 -12.10 16.10
CA VAL A 338 -11.15 -11.38 15.29
C VAL A 338 -10.52 -12.31 14.26
N ILE A 339 -10.19 -13.55 14.64
CA ILE A 339 -9.68 -14.57 13.71
C ILE A 339 -10.73 -14.89 12.65
N GLY A 340 -11.98 -15.16 13.04
CA GLY A 340 -13.08 -15.44 12.11
C GLY A 340 -13.31 -14.30 11.13
N ALA A 341 -13.26 -13.04 11.60
CA ALA A 341 -13.38 -11.86 10.76
C ALA A 341 -12.22 -11.73 9.76
N HIS A 342 -10.97 -12.01 10.18
CA HIS A 342 -9.84 -12.06 9.23
C HIS A 342 -9.99 -13.17 8.19
N CYS A 343 -10.47 -14.36 8.58
CA CYS A 343 -10.75 -15.43 7.63
C CYS A 343 -11.84 -15.02 6.62
N ALA A 344 -12.90 -14.34 7.08
CA ALA A 344 -13.94 -13.82 6.20
C ALA A 344 -13.40 -12.77 5.21
N VAL A 345 -12.60 -11.80 5.68
CA VAL A 345 -11.93 -10.81 4.82
C VAL A 345 -10.99 -11.48 3.83
N LEU A 346 -10.25 -12.50 4.26
CA LEU A 346 -9.37 -13.28 3.38
C LEU A 346 -10.15 -13.99 2.27
N VAL A 347 -11.29 -14.61 2.58
CA VAL A 347 -12.16 -15.26 1.59
C VAL A 347 -12.71 -14.24 0.59
N VAL A 348 -13.24 -13.11 1.07
CA VAL A 348 -13.74 -12.04 0.20
C VAL A 348 -12.64 -11.48 -0.69
N SER A 349 -11.44 -11.25 -0.13
CA SER A 349 -10.29 -10.77 -0.88
C SER A 349 -9.82 -11.79 -1.92
N ALA A 350 -9.80 -13.08 -1.58
CA ALA A 350 -9.43 -14.15 -2.51
C ALA A 350 -10.45 -14.26 -3.66
N MET A 351 -11.74 -14.15 -3.37
CA MET A 351 -12.79 -14.11 -4.39
C MET A 351 -12.62 -12.90 -5.32
N TRP A 352 -12.31 -11.73 -4.76
CA TRP A 352 -12.04 -10.52 -5.53
C TRP A 352 -10.85 -10.69 -6.47
N VAL A 353 -9.72 -11.16 -5.93
CA VAL A 353 -8.49 -11.40 -6.71
C VAL A 353 -8.72 -12.44 -7.80
N ARG A 354 -9.41 -13.55 -7.50
CA ARG A 354 -9.78 -14.55 -8.50
C ARG A 354 -10.59 -13.94 -9.64
N GLY A 355 -11.63 -13.18 -9.31
CA GLY A 355 -12.47 -12.54 -10.32
C GLY A 355 -11.72 -11.56 -11.22
N LEU A 356 -10.72 -10.84 -10.68
CA LEU A 356 -9.83 -9.99 -11.47
C LEU A 356 -8.92 -10.80 -12.38
N LEU A 357 -8.27 -11.84 -11.85
CA LEU A 357 -7.34 -12.67 -12.63
C LEU A 357 -8.05 -13.40 -13.77
N GLU A 358 -9.25 -13.94 -13.55
CA GLU A 358 -9.99 -14.60 -14.64
C GLU A 358 -10.51 -13.64 -15.69
N ALA A 359 -10.88 -12.42 -15.29
CA ALA A 359 -11.22 -11.37 -16.24
C ALA A 359 -10.02 -10.97 -17.11
N GLU A 360 -8.84 -10.83 -16.51
CA GLU A 360 -7.59 -10.55 -17.23
C GLU A 360 -7.20 -11.73 -18.13
N GLU A 361 -7.25 -12.97 -17.64
CA GLU A 361 -6.96 -14.17 -18.43
C GLU A 361 -7.86 -14.28 -19.66
N ALA A 362 -9.17 -14.06 -19.51
CA ALA A 362 -10.11 -14.07 -20.64
C ALA A 362 -9.80 -12.97 -21.68
N GLN A 363 -9.39 -11.78 -21.23
CA GLN A 363 -8.93 -10.71 -22.14
C GLN A 363 -7.66 -11.12 -22.90
N TRP A 364 -6.71 -11.75 -22.22
CA TRP A 364 -5.49 -12.24 -22.85
C TRP A 364 -5.75 -13.37 -23.83
N LEU A 365 -6.65 -14.31 -23.49
CA LEU A 365 -7.06 -15.39 -24.38
C LEU A 365 -7.68 -14.85 -25.68
N GLY A 366 -8.52 -13.81 -25.62
CA GLY A 366 -9.09 -13.19 -26.81
C GLY A 366 -8.06 -12.55 -27.73
N GLY A 367 -7.08 -11.86 -27.16
CA GLY A 367 -5.96 -11.30 -27.92
C GLY A 367 -5.08 -12.40 -28.55
N GLU A 368 -4.76 -13.43 -27.77
CA GLU A 368 -3.94 -14.56 -28.22
C GLU A 368 -4.63 -15.38 -29.31
N HIS A 369 -5.94 -15.59 -29.21
CA HIS A 369 -6.71 -16.26 -30.26
C HIS A 369 -6.49 -15.59 -31.63
N LEU A 370 -6.70 -14.27 -31.69
CA LEU A 370 -6.47 -13.49 -32.92
C LEU A 370 -5.01 -13.53 -33.37
N ARG A 371 -4.06 -13.44 -32.44
CA ARG A 371 -2.62 -13.50 -32.75
C ARG A 371 -2.23 -14.85 -33.37
N THR A 372 -2.77 -15.96 -32.86
CA THR A 372 -2.53 -17.30 -33.42
C THR A 372 -3.13 -17.48 -34.81
N GLN A 373 -4.15 -16.69 -35.17
CA GLN A 373 -4.67 -16.60 -36.54
C GLN A 373 -3.83 -15.70 -37.48
N GLY A 374 -2.70 -15.17 -37.00
CA GLY A 374 -1.81 -14.32 -37.79
C GLY A 374 -2.17 -12.84 -37.79
N ILE A 375 -3.11 -12.40 -36.94
CA ILE A 375 -3.40 -10.97 -36.78
C ILE A 375 -2.28 -10.29 -35.99
N SER A 376 -1.73 -9.20 -36.51
CA SER A 376 -0.70 -8.43 -35.81
C SER A 376 -1.26 -7.85 -34.51
N PRO A 377 -0.54 -7.93 -33.38
CA PRO A 377 -1.00 -7.40 -32.10
C PRO A 377 -1.39 -5.92 -32.13
N GLN A 378 -0.75 -5.12 -32.97
CA GLN A 378 -1.04 -3.68 -33.14
C GLN A 378 -2.43 -3.41 -33.71
N ARG A 379 -3.01 -4.39 -34.42
CA ARG A 379 -4.36 -4.34 -34.99
C ARG A 379 -5.43 -4.81 -34.00
N ILE A 380 -5.03 -5.22 -32.80
CA ILE A 380 -5.88 -5.71 -31.72
C ILE A 380 -5.81 -4.69 -30.59
N HIS A 381 -6.93 -4.09 -30.24
CA HIS A 381 -7.04 -3.33 -29.00
C HIS A 381 -7.61 -4.23 -27.91
N GLY A 382 -6.86 -4.39 -26.81
CA GLY A 382 -7.26 -5.27 -25.71
C GLY A 382 -7.31 -4.54 -24.38
N SER A 383 -6.91 -5.25 -23.32
CA SER A 383 -6.72 -4.64 -22.02
C SER A 383 -5.52 -3.67 -22.06
N ARG A 384 -5.44 -2.76 -21.07
CA ARG A 384 -4.25 -1.88 -20.94
C ARG A 384 -2.95 -2.68 -20.85
N THR A 385 -2.97 -3.86 -20.24
CA THR A 385 -1.79 -4.71 -20.10
C THR A 385 -1.40 -5.34 -21.44
N TRP A 386 -2.39 -5.75 -22.25
CA TRP A 386 -2.18 -6.21 -23.63
C TRP A 386 -1.50 -5.14 -24.49
N ASP A 387 -2.11 -3.95 -24.58
CA ASP A 387 -1.59 -2.86 -25.41
C ASP A 387 -0.17 -2.46 -25.00
N CYS A 388 0.08 -2.32 -23.70
CA CYS A 388 1.41 -1.99 -23.19
C CYS A 388 2.43 -3.08 -23.52
N TYR A 389 2.06 -4.36 -23.38
CA TYR A 389 2.94 -5.49 -23.64
C TYR A 389 3.38 -5.55 -25.11
N TYR A 390 2.46 -5.26 -26.04
CA TYR A 390 2.74 -5.24 -27.48
C TYR A 390 3.28 -3.91 -28.02
N GLY A 391 3.82 -3.08 -27.14
CA GLY A 391 4.63 -1.93 -27.54
C GLY A 391 3.84 -0.64 -27.76
N ALA A 392 2.58 -0.54 -27.34
CA ALA A 392 1.80 0.70 -27.48
C ALA A 392 2.51 1.90 -26.86
N PHE A 393 3.23 1.70 -25.75
CA PHE A 393 4.01 2.77 -25.14
C PHE A 393 5.20 3.21 -26.02
N ASN A 394 5.88 2.28 -26.70
CA ASN A 394 6.96 2.64 -27.61
C ASN A 394 6.45 3.42 -28.84
N GLU A 395 5.29 3.02 -29.37
CA GLU A 395 4.61 3.74 -30.45
C GLU A 395 4.21 5.14 -30.00
N TYR A 396 3.68 5.28 -28.78
CA TYR A 396 3.37 6.58 -28.20
C TYR A 396 4.61 7.48 -28.12
N LEU A 397 5.73 6.94 -27.62
CA LEU A 397 6.98 7.68 -27.55
C LEU A 397 7.50 8.10 -28.94
N ALA A 398 7.26 7.29 -29.96
CA ALA A 398 7.59 7.64 -31.34
C ALA A 398 6.67 8.76 -31.89
N GLU A 399 5.39 8.79 -31.52
CA GLU A 399 4.44 9.85 -31.91
C GLU A 399 4.79 11.19 -31.28
N VAL A 400 4.98 11.21 -29.95
CA VAL A 400 5.17 12.45 -29.19
C VAL A 400 6.61 12.96 -29.22
N GLY A 401 7.58 12.13 -29.61
CA GLY A 401 8.99 12.51 -29.60
C GLY A 401 9.46 13.02 -28.23
N THR A 402 10.11 14.18 -28.21
CA THR A 402 10.68 14.82 -27.00
C THR A 402 9.79 15.92 -26.42
N VAL A 403 8.46 15.75 -26.43
CA VAL A 403 7.50 16.74 -25.90
C VAL A 403 7.57 16.86 -24.36
N ASP A 404 7.01 17.95 -23.82
CA ASP A 404 6.90 18.25 -22.39
C ASP A 404 6.38 17.02 -21.59
N PRO A 405 7.16 16.52 -20.63
CA PRO A 405 6.82 15.32 -19.89
C PRO A 405 5.54 15.35 -19.05
N HIS A 406 5.05 16.54 -18.71
CA HIS A 406 3.81 16.70 -17.95
C HIS A 406 2.59 16.15 -18.67
N VAL A 407 2.57 16.26 -20.00
CA VAL A 407 1.47 15.78 -20.82
C VAL A 407 1.56 14.27 -20.96
N LEU A 408 2.77 13.69 -20.96
CA LEU A 408 3.01 12.39 -21.59
C LEU A 408 2.30 11.18 -20.96
N VAL A 409 2.36 11.00 -19.63
CA VAL A 409 1.78 9.79 -19.03
C VAL A 409 0.26 9.87 -18.95
N ASP A 410 -0.27 11.03 -18.57
CA ASP A 410 -1.72 11.20 -18.48
C ASP A 410 -2.33 11.15 -19.90
N ASP A 411 -1.71 11.82 -20.87
CA ASP A 411 -2.08 11.76 -22.29
C ASP A 411 -1.99 10.35 -22.87
N PHE A 412 -0.97 9.57 -22.50
CA PHE A 412 -0.87 8.17 -22.91
C PHE A 412 -2.13 7.38 -22.50
N PHE A 413 -2.57 7.52 -21.24
CA PHE A 413 -3.72 6.78 -20.73
C PHE A 413 -5.07 7.42 -21.06
N SER A 414 -5.16 8.74 -21.24
CA SER A 414 -6.41 9.46 -21.45
C SER A 414 -6.75 9.70 -22.92
N ARG A 415 -5.74 9.87 -23.78
CA ARG A 415 -5.91 10.15 -25.21
C ARG A 415 -5.40 9.01 -26.07
N PHE A 416 -4.12 8.63 -25.94
CA PHE A 416 -3.49 7.72 -26.89
C PHE A 416 -4.07 6.31 -26.85
N ILE A 417 -4.14 5.68 -25.67
CA ILE A 417 -4.69 4.33 -25.52
C ILE A 417 -6.16 4.26 -25.99
N PRO A 418 -7.07 5.15 -25.55
CA PRO A 418 -8.43 5.19 -26.10
C PRO A 418 -8.46 5.44 -27.61
N GLY A 419 -7.60 6.32 -28.13
CA GLY A 419 -7.50 6.62 -29.56
C GLY A 419 -7.11 5.41 -30.43
N ARG A 420 -6.38 4.43 -29.88
CA ARG A 420 -6.05 3.18 -30.58
C ARG A 420 -7.28 2.34 -30.91
N ILE A 421 -8.38 2.49 -30.17
CA ILE A 421 -9.64 1.80 -30.50
C ILE A 421 -10.01 2.11 -31.96
N HIS A 422 -9.87 3.36 -32.40
CA HIS A 422 -10.17 3.79 -33.78
C HIS A 422 -9.21 3.25 -34.83
N GLN A 423 -8.04 2.73 -34.44
CA GLN A 423 -7.04 2.16 -35.35
C GLN A 423 -7.07 0.63 -35.38
N ALA A 424 -7.69 0.01 -34.37
CA ALA A 424 -7.76 -1.43 -34.25
C ALA A 424 -8.82 -2.04 -35.16
N ASP A 425 -8.50 -3.17 -35.80
CA ASP A 425 -9.47 -3.95 -36.57
C ASP A 425 -10.25 -4.91 -35.67
N TYR A 426 -9.67 -5.25 -34.53
CA TYR A 426 -10.26 -6.13 -33.53
C TYR A 426 -10.23 -5.47 -32.16
N LEU A 427 -11.32 -5.68 -31.41
CA LEU A 427 -11.51 -5.18 -30.07
C LEU A 427 -11.76 -6.37 -29.13
N VAL A 428 -10.97 -6.51 -28.08
CA VAL A 428 -11.19 -7.48 -27.01
C VAL A 428 -11.73 -6.74 -25.80
N THR A 429 -13.03 -6.87 -25.54
CA THR A 429 -13.75 -6.02 -24.56
C THR A 429 -14.77 -6.79 -23.73
N GLN A 430 -15.08 -6.29 -22.54
CA GLN A 430 -16.20 -6.77 -21.72
C GLN A 430 -17.51 -6.05 -22.05
N LEU A 431 -17.47 -5.02 -22.88
CA LEU A 431 -18.64 -4.23 -23.25
C LEU A 431 -19.40 -4.91 -24.38
N THR A 432 -20.72 -5.01 -24.23
CA THR A 432 -21.62 -5.53 -25.27
C THR A 432 -22.02 -4.48 -26.30
N TYR A 433 -21.74 -3.21 -26.05
CA TYR A 433 -22.08 -2.11 -26.93
C TYR A 433 -20.85 -1.63 -27.71
N SER A 434 -21.12 -1.16 -28.93
CA SER A 434 -20.11 -0.57 -29.80
C SER A 434 -19.61 0.76 -29.22
N PRO A 435 -18.29 0.98 -29.14
CA PRO A 435 -17.74 2.32 -28.96
C PRO A 435 -18.15 3.21 -30.14
N ASP A 436 -18.73 4.37 -29.85
CA ASP A 436 -18.82 5.52 -30.77
C ASP A 436 -19.58 5.29 -32.10
N GLY A 437 -20.61 4.44 -32.09
CA GLY A 437 -21.51 4.26 -33.25
C GLY A 437 -20.88 3.49 -34.42
N GLU A 438 -19.65 2.99 -34.27
CA GLU A 438 -19.04 2.06 -35.21
C GLU A 438 -19.82 0.73 -35.25
N ARG A 439 -19.71 -0.04 -36.34
CA ARG A 439 -20.31 -1.38 -36.41
C ARG A 439 -19.25 -2.43 -36.11
N TRP A 440 -19.43 -3.15 -35.02
CA TRP A 440 -18.59 -4.28 -34.64
C TRP A 440 -19.42 -5.57 -34.67
N SER A 441 -18.86 -6.63 -35.23
CA SER A 441 -19.45 -7.98 -35.15
C SER A 441 -18.64 -8.82 -34.19
N ILE A 442 -19.31 -9.43 -33.21
CA ILE A 442 -18.71 -10.41 -32.31
C ILE A 442 -18.30 -11.63 -33.15
N VAL A 443 -17.02 -11.98 -33.09
CA VAL A 443 -16.45 -13.16 -33.78
C VAL A 443 -16.16 -14.30 -32.81
N GLU A 444 -15.89 -13.98 -31.54
CA GLU A 444 -15.66 -14.96 -30.49
C GLU A 444 -16.20 -14.44 -29.16
N ASP A 445 -16.64 -15.37 -28.32
CA ASP A 445 -17.14 -15.13 -26.98
C ASP A 445 -16.37 -16.03 -26.00
N ILE A 446 -15.70 -15.42 -25.03
CA ILE A 446 -14.84 -16.08 -24.05
C ILE A 446 -15.48 -15.95 -22.67
N PRO A 447 -16.11 -17.02 -22.15
CA PRO A 447 -16.72 -16.98 -20.84
C PRO A 447 -15.66 -16.99 -19.73
N TYR A 448 -15.92 -16.25 -18.66
CA TYR A 448 -15.13 -16.25 -17.43
C TYR A 448 -16.04 -16.10 -16.21
N ARG A 449 -15.53 -16.44 -15.02
CA ARG A 449 -16.33 -16.34 -13.79
C ARG A 449 -15.95 -15.11 -13.00
N SER A 450 -16.91 -14.22 -12.79
CA SER A 450 -16.75 -13.02 -11.93
C SER A 450 -16.40 -13.36 -10.48
N MET A 451 -16.10 -12.33 -9.66
CA MET A 451 -15.85 -12.46 -8.21
C MET A 451 -16.90 -13.31 -7.49
N LEU A 452 -18.18 -13.20 -7.88
CA LEU A 452 -19.31 -13.92 -7.29
C LEU A 452 -19.68 -15.19 -8.06
N PHE A 453 -18.76 -15.71 -8.89
CA PHE A 453 -18.94 -16.91 -9.72
C PHE A 453 -20.04 -16.83 -10.78
N HIS A 454 -20.67 -15.67 -10.99
CA HIS A 454 -21.53 -15.45 -12.16
C HIS A 454 -20.69 -15.51 -13.43
N GLU A 455 -21.20 -16.22 -14.43
CA GLU A 455 -20.65 -16.21 -15.78
C GLU A 455 -20.72 -14.79 -16.35
N ARG A 456 -19.61 -14.37 -16.95
CA ARG A 456 -19.41 -13.12 -17.65
C ARG A 456 -18.64 -13.43 -18.91
N HIS A 457 -18.60 -12.48 -19.83
CA HIS A 457 -18.08 -12.71 -21.16
C HIS A 457 -17.09 -11.60 -21.52
N VAL A 458 -16.00 -12.01 -22.16
CA VAL A 458 -15.15 -11.14 -22.94
C VAL A 458 -15.44 -11.43 -24.40
N TYR A 459 -15.75 -10.40 -25.16
CA TYR A 459 -16.05 -10.50 -26.58
C TYR A 459 -14.83 -10.10 -27.39
N VAL A 460 -14.53 -10.91 -28.40
CA VAL A 460 -13.65 -10.54 -29.50
C VAL A 460 -14.55 -10.02 -30.61
N ALA A 461 -14.43 -8.73 -30.92
CA ALA A 461 -15.24 -8.08 -31.92
C ALA A 461 -14.37 -7.61 -33.09
N LYS A 462 -14.85 -7.83 -34.32
CA LYS A 462 -14.20 -7.37 -35.55
C LYS A 462 -14.92 -6.13 -36.07
N ARG A 463 -14.16 -5.10 -36.46
CA ARG A 463 -14.71 -3.91 -37.10
C ARG A 463 -15.29 -4.27 -38.45
N GLN A 464 -16.54 -3.89 -38.71
CA GLN A 464 -17.12 -3.95 -40.04
C GLN A 464 -16.67 -2.73 -40.82
N GLY A 465 -16.19 -2.93 -42.06
CA GLY A 465 -15.79 -1.82 -42.91
C GLY A 465 -16.92 -0.80 -43.04
N VAL A 466 -16.58 0.49 -42.98
CA VAL A 466 -17.50 1.56 -43.38
C VAL A 466 -17.75 1.34 -44.87
N GLN A 467 -18.96 0.87 -45.21
CA GLN A 467 -19.38 0.68 -46.60
C GLN A 467 -19.40 2.00 -47.35
#